data_AF-A0A940A441-F1
#
_entry.id   AF-A0A940A441-F1
#
_cell.length_a   1.000
_cell.length_b   1.000
_cell.length_c   1.000
_cell.angle_alpha   90.00
_cell.angle_beta   90.00
_cell.angle_gamma   90.00
#
_symmetry.space_group_name_H-M   'P 1'
#
loop_
_entity.id
_entity.type
_entity.pdbx_description
1 polymer ?
#
loop_
_entity_poly.entity_id
_entity_poly.type
_entity_poly.pdbx_seq_one_letter_code
_entity_poly.pdbx_strand_id
1 'polypeptide(L)'
;MKQPSRRAIGGFIFLVILLIFGTIVFFFGRRFDRNYITPVLFFEGSVKGLSVGSNVYFRGVPIGRVDKIQLIPNNEDKIIIPVYVRIDPRMTADGEMTRSEMKDWINDLISHGLKGKLQSQNVLTGQMTIELDFYPRYPAHLLAEKYGIDDIEIPTVPSMFQEISQNLGKIPLSDISTNINGVLQQLHEDMPALMRQSTAAVTSINRLADSIAGPGTTTLADFNKMIRDVSDAARAVSRLSDYLERHPEALLKGKGGY
;
A
#
# COMPACT_ATOMS: atom_id res chain seq x y z
N MET A 1 -28.52 -50.05 59.00
CA MET A 1 -27.91 -49.37 57.84
C MET A 1 -28.26 -47.88 57.91
N LYS A 2 -27.27 -47.00 58.09
CA LYS A 2 -27.47 -45.56 58.38
C LYS A 2 -27.61 -44.81 57.05
N GLN A 3 -28.76 -44.17 56.80
CA GLN A 3 -28.99 -43.45 55.55
C GLN A 3 -28.05 -42.24 55.45
N PRO A 4 -27.38 -42.02 54.30
CA PRO A 4 -26.47 -40.89 54.13
C PRO A 4 -27.25 -39.57 54.23
N SER A 5 -26.75 -38.65 55.04
CA SER A 5 -27.40 -37.35 55.22
C SER A 5 -27.38 -36.57 53.91
N ARG A 6 -28.54 -36.05 53.47
CA ARG A 6 -28.70 -35.31 52.21
C ARG A 6 -27.73 -34.11 52.08
N ARG A 7 -27.29 -33.56 53.22
CA ARG A 7 -26.30 -32.47 53.31
C ARG A 7 -24.88 -32.92 52.97
N ALA A 8 -24.49 -34.15 53.32
CA ALA A 8 -23.19 -34.71 52.96
C ALA A 8 -23.06 -34.94 51.44
N ILE A 9 -24.14 -35.37 50.80
CA ILE A 9 -24.20 -35.55 49.34
C ILE A 9 -24.10 -34.19 48.62
N GLY A 10 -24.82 -33.17 49.12
CA GLY A 10 -24.74 -31.80 48.57
C GLY A 10 -23.34 -31.18 48.68
N GLY A 11 -22.66 -31.37 49.82
CA GLY A 11 -21.29 -30.88 50.02
C GLY A 11 -20.27 -31.56 49.09
N PHE A 12 -20.41 -32.87 48.87
CA PHE A 12 -19.54 -33.62 47.97
C PHE A 12 -19.68 -33.15 46.51
N ILE A 13 -20.91 -32.97 46.03
CA ILE A 13 -21.16 -32.48 44.66
C ILE A 13 -20.58 -31.08 44.47
N PHE A 14 -20.75 -30.19 45.45
CA PHE A 14 -20.18 -28.84 45.38
C PHE A 14 -18.65 -28.87 45.29
N LEU A 15 -17.99 -29.73 46.07
CA LEU A 15 -16.53 -29.88 46.05
C LEU A 15 -16.04 -30.41 44.70
N VAL A 16 -16.74 -31.38 44.10
CA VAL A 16 -16.41 -31.91 42.77
C VAL A 16 -16.57 -30.84 41.69
N ILE A 17 -17.65 -30.04 41.73
CA ILE A 17 -17.87 -28.94 40.79
C ILE A 17 -16.76 -27.89 40.92
N LEU A 18 -16.36 -27.56 42.16
CA LEU A 18 -15.29 -26.59 42.42
C LEU A 18 -13.94 -27.10 41.92
N LEU A 19 -13.66 -28.40 42.08
CA LEU A 19 -12.47 -29.03 41.49
C LEU A 19 -12.51 -29.01 39.96
N ILE A 20 -13.62 -29.37 39.33
CA ILE A 20 -13.76 -29.34 37.86
C ILE A 20 -13.59 -27.92 37.34
N PHE A 21 -14.23 -26.95 37.99
CA PHE A 21 -14.12 -25.53 37.64
C PHE A 21 -12.68 -25.03 37.80
N GLY A 22 -12.03 -25.34 38.93
CA GLY A 22 -10.62 -25.03 39.14
C GLY A 22 -9.72 -25.66 38.10
N THR A 23 -9.98 -26.92 37.72
CA THR A 23 -9.24 -27.61 36.66
C THR A 23 -9.45 -26.95 35.30
N ILE A 24 -10.68 -26.55 34.95
CA ILE A 24 -10.98 -25.84 33.70
C ILE A 24 -10.26 -24.49 33.68
N VAL A 25 -10.39 -23.67 34.72
CA VAL A 25 -9.73 -22.36 34.80
C VAL A 25 -8.20 -22.51 34.75
N PHE A 26 -7.64 -23.48 35.47
CA PHE A 26 -6.21 -23.75 35.48
C PHE A 26 -5.69 -24.25 34.13
N PHE A 27 -6.41 -25.18 33.50
CA PHE A 27 -5.99 -25.82 32.25
C PHE A 27 -6.26 -24.92 31.03
N PHE A 28 -7.37 -24.18 30.99
CA PHE A 28 -7.62 -23.16 29.97
C PHE A 28 -6.73 -21.92 30.16
N GLY A 29 -6.46 -21.51 31.41
CA GLY A 29 -5.57 -20.39 31.71
C GLY A 29 -4.11 -20.65 31.32
N ARG A 30 -3.60 -21.88 31.53
CA ARG A 30 -2.22 -22.24 31.14
C ARG A 30 -2.01 -22.55 29.66
N ARG A 31 -3.07 -22.84 28.89
CA ARG A 31 -2.96 -23.16 27.44
C ARG A 31 -2.66 -21.94 26.56
N PHE A 32 -2.69 -20.72 27.11
CA PHE A 32 -2.49 -19.48 26.36
C PHE A 32 -1.11 -18.86 26.48
N ASP A 33 -0.24 -19.36 27.37
CA ASP A 33 1.13 -18.87 27.50
C ASP A 33 2.08 -19.59 26.53
N ARG A 34 1.76 -19.45 25.24
CA ARG A 34 2.69 -19.81 24.16
C ARG A 34 3.58 -18.61 23.92
N ASN A 35 4.88 -18.85 23.77
CA ASN A 35 5.98 -17.91 23.57
C ASN A 35 5.86 -17.03 22.30
N TYR A 36 4.71 -16.40 22.07
CA TYR A 36 4.48 -15.47 20.99
C TYR A 36 5.07 -14.12 21.36
N ILE A 37 5.75 -13.51 20.40
CA ILE A 37 6.05 -12.09 20.44
C ILE A 37 4.93 -11.32 19.73
N THR A 38 4.64 -10.13 20.24
CA THR A 38 3.58 -9.26 19.73
C THR A 38 4.15 -7.90 19.31
N PRO A 39 5.00 -7.84 18.27
CA PRO A 39 5.50 -6.55 17.80
C PRO A 39 4.38 -5.65 17.30
N VAL A 40 4.63 -4.34 17.39
CA VAL A 40 3.71 -3.29 16.97
C VAL A 40 4.22 -2.61 15.69
N LEU A 41 3.30 -2.25 14.81
CA LEU A 41 3.55 -1.47 13.61
C LEU A 41 2.66 -0.23 13.64
N PHE A 42 3.24 0.96 13.49
CA PHE A 42 2.48 2.20 13.46
C PHE A 42 2.23 2.63 12.01
N PHE A 43 0.97 2.79 11.64
CA PHE A 43 0.58 3.31 10.34
C PHE A 43 0.02 4.74 10.47
N GLU A 44 0.53 5.67 9.66
CA GLU A 44 0.06 7.07 9.63
C GLU A 44 -1.09 7.30 8.63
N GLY A 45 -1.43 6.28 7.85
CA GLY A 45 -2.46 6.32 6.83
C GLY A 45 -3.63 5.38 7.12
N SER A 46 -4.58 5.33 6.19
CA SER A 46 -5.72 4.42 6.30
C SER A 46 -5.26 2.96 6.27
N VAL A 47 -5.64 2.20 7.30
CA VAL A 47 -5.52 0.73 7.32
C VAL A 47 -6.75 0.03 6.73
N LYS A 48 -7.57 0.73 5.93
CA LYS A 48 -8.81 0.17 5.36
C LYS A 48 -8.51 -1.13 4.60
N GLY A 49 -9.30 -2.16 4.90
CA GLY A 49 -9.13 -3.50 4.34
C GLY A 49 -8.25 -4.43 5.18
N LEU A 50 -7.54 -3.90 6.19
CA LEU A 50 -6.86 -4.69 7.20
C LEU A 50 -7.84 -5.05 8.33
N SER A 51 -7.82 -6.31 8.75
CA SER A 51 -8.68 -6.81 9.82
C SER A 51 -7.86 -7.63 10.82
N VAL A 52 -8.37 -7.76 12.05
CA VAL A 52 -7.83 -8.74 13.00
C VAL A 52 -7.90 -10.13 12.37
N GLY A 53 -6.80 -10.88 12.45
CA GLY A 53 -6.63 -12.17 11.79
C GLY A 53 -6.05 -12.11 10.37
N SER A 54 -5.87 -10.91 9.77
CA SER A 54 -5.14 -10.77 8.50
C SER A 54 -3.74 -11.38 8.62
N ASN A 55 -3.29 -12.07 7.57
CA ASN A 55 -1.98 -12.69 7.56
C ASN A 55 -0.87 -11.64 7.54
N VAL A 56 0.25 -11.99 8.17
CA VAL A 56 1.52 -11.28 8.10
C VAL A 56 2.50 -12.15 7.33
N TYR A 57 3.03 -11.60 6.25
CA TYR A 57 3.97 -12.28 5.37
C TYR A 57 5.36 -11.72 5.55
N PHE A 58 6.37 -12.56 5.50
CA PHE A 58 7.76 -12.16 5.29
C PHE A 58 8.21 -12.68 3.94
N ARG A 59 8.49 -11.78 3.00
CA ARG A 59 8.87 -12.14 1.61
C ARG A 59 7.95 -13.20 0.97
N GLY A 60 6.64 -13.09 1.20
CA GLY A 60 5.62 -14.02 0.69
C GLY A 60 5.34 -15.27 1.54
N VAL A 61 6.11 -15.53 2.60
CA VAL A 61 5.86 -16.66 3.52
C VAL A 61 5.01 -16.19 4.70
N PRO A 62 3.87 -16.84 5.00
CA PRO A 62 3.03 -16.44 6.14
C PRO A 62 3.73 -16.78 7.45
N ILE A 63 4.10 -15.75 8.23
CA ILE A 63 4.83 -15.89 9.50
C ILE A 63 3.98 -15.58 10.73
N GLY A 64 2.78 -15.01 10.53
CA GLY A 64 2.01 -14.47 11.64
C GLY A 64 0.64 -13.96 11.23
N ARG A 65 -0.03 -13.30 12.19
CA ARG A 65 -1.36 -12.71 12.00
C ARG A 65 -1.50 -11.41 12.79
N VAL A 66 -2.36 -10.53 12.31
CA VAL A 66 -2.79 -9.34 13.05
C VAL A 66 -3.58 -9.78 14.28
N ASP A 67 -3.14 -9.35 15.46
CA ASP A 67 -3.76 -9.67 16.75
C ASP A 67 -4.72 -8.56 17.19
N LYS A 68 -4.30 -7.30 17.06
CA LYS A 68 -5.09 -6.14 17.50
C LYS A 68 -4.80 -4.90 16.65
N ILE A 69 -5.84 -4.09 16.42
CA ILE A 69 -5.73 -2.77 15.78
C ILE A 69 -6.27 -1.74 16.77
N GLN A 70 -5.49 -0.70 17.04
CA GLN A 70 -5.87 0.39 17.94
C GLN A 70 -5.78 1.73 17.22
N LEU A 71 -6.52 2.70 17.73
CA LEU A 71 -6.53 4.07 17.23
C LEU A 71 -6.03 4.98 18.34
N ILE A 72 -4.93 5.68 18.11
CA ILE A 72 -4.43 6.71 19.03
C ILE A 72 -4.75 8.07 18.39
N PRO A 73 -5.68 8.85 18.97
CA PRO A 73 -5.86 10.23 18.56
C PRO A 73 -4.57 11.00 18.86
N ASN A 74 -3.94 11.57 17.84
CA ASN A 74 -2.86 12.53 18.01
C ASN A 74 -3.43 13.95 17.83
N ASN A 75 -2.88 14.91 18.56
CA ASN A 75 -3.32 16.31 18.55
C ASN A 75 -2.90 17.07 17.26
N GLU A 76 -2.20 16.42 16.33
CA GLU A 76 -1.55 17.04 15.16
C GLU A 76 -2.25 16.71 13.82
N ASP A 77 -3.57 16.55 13.80
CA ASP A 77 -4.38 16.17 12.61
C ASP A 77 -3.98 14.84 11.92
N LYS A 78 -2.95 14.16 12.42
CA LYS A 78 -2.45 12.89 11.91
C LYS A 78 -2.89 11.74 12.80
N ILE A 79 -3.80 10.93 12.30
CA ILE A 79 -4.24 9.72 12.99
C ILE A 79 -3.14 8.66 12.90
N ILE A 80 -2.66 8.17 14.04
CA ILE A 80 -1.71 7.06 14.11
C ILE A 80 -2.43 5.79 14.54
N ILE A 81 -2.19 4.71 13.80
CA ILE A 81 -2.85 3.43 13.96
C ILE A 81 -1.82 2.37 14.33
N PRO A 82 -1.61 2.10 15.64
CA PRO A 82 -0.83 0.95 16.07
C PRO A 82 -1.55 -0.37 15.76
N VAL A 83 -0.82 -1.27 15.12
CA VAL A 83 -1.26 -2.61 14.74
C VAL A 83 -0.32 -3.62 15.37
N TYR A 84 -0.87 -4.48 16.23
CA TYR A 84 -0.15 -5.55 16.90
C TYR A 84 -0.22 -6.81 16.06
N VAL A 85 0.92 -7.45 15.85
CA VAL A 85 1.01 -8.70 15.10
C VAL A 85 1.59 -9.79 15.97
N ARG A 86 0.97 -10.97 15.93
CA ARG A 86 1.50 -12.20 16.52
C ARG A 86 2.39 -12.87 15.48
N ILE A 87 3.64 -13.18 15.84
CA ILE A 87 4.57 -13.96 15.00
C ILE A 87 4.78 -15.33 15.66
N ASP A 88 4.71 -16.40 14.87
CA ASP A 88 4.88 -17.76 15.37
C ASP A 88 6.38 -18.12 15.48
N PRO A 89 6.89 -18.51 16.66
CA PRO A 89 8.30 -18.85 16.87
C PRO A 89 8.77 -20.12 16.15
N ARG A 90 7.85 -20.90 15.56
CA ARG A 90 8.17 -22.18 14.90
C ARG A 90 8.66 -22.05 13.45
N MET A 91 8.91 -20.82 12.99
CA MET A 91 9.24 -20.55 11.58
C MET A 91 10.74 -20.67 11.25
N THR A 92 11.61 -20.93 12.23
CA THR A 92 13.07 -21.08 12.06
C THR A 92 13.53 -22.54 12.08
N ALA A 93 14.52 -22.88 11.25
CA ALA A 93 14.96 -24.25 11.01
C ALA A 93 15.60 -24.97 12.23
N ASP A 94 16.02 -24.22 13.26
CA ASP A 94 16.86 -24.74 14.37
C ASP A 94 16.12 -25.00 15.70
N GLY A 95 14.79 -25.06 15.69
CA GLY A 95 13.98 -25.36 16.89
C GLY A 95 13.14 -24.19 17.39
N GLU A 96 12.38 -24.39 18.47
CA GLU A 96 11.57 -23.34 19.08
C GLU A 96 12.48 -22.28 19.72
N MET A 97 12.64 -21.13 19.07
CA MET A 97 13.34 -19.98 19.65
C MET A 97 12.62 -19.49 20.90
N THR A 98 13.37 -19.09 21.92
CA THR A 98 12.82 -18.41 23.09
C THR A 98 12.31 -17.02 22.70
N ARG A 99 11.44 -16.44 23.55
CA ARG A 99 10.92 -15.08 23.34
C ARG A 99 12.04 -14.02 23.25
N SER A 100 13.13 -14.21 24.00
CA SER A 100 14.27 -13.29 24.00
C SER A 100 15.08 -13.40 22.70
N GLU A 101 15.41 -14.62 22.27
CA GLU A 101 16.15 -14.84 21.02
C GLU A 101 15.36 -14.35 19.82
N MET A 102 14.04 -14.55 19.82
CA MET A 102 13.16 -14.05 18.76
C MET A 102 13.13 -12.51 18.74
N LYS A 103 13.14 -11.86 19.92
CA LYS A 103 13.26 -10.40 20.03
C LYS A 103 14.57 -9.90 19.44
N ASP A 104 15.68 -10.53 19.80
CA ASP A 104 17.01 -10.15 19.32
C ASP A 104 17.14 -10.38 17.80
N TRP A 105 16.58 -11.47 17.28
CA TRP A 105 16.53 -11.74 15.85
C TRP A 105 15.73 -10.69 15.09
N ILE A 106 14.55 -10.29 15.58
CA ILE A 106 13.78 -9.20 14.93
C ILE A 106 14.54 -7.88 14.98
N ASN A 107 15.17 -7.54 16.10
CA ASN A 107 15.97 -6.32 16.21
C ASN A 107 17.13 -6.32 15.21
N ASP A 108 17.80 -7.47 15.03
CA ASP A 108 18.83 -7.64 14.00
C ASP A 108 18.25 -7.40 12.60
N LEU A 109 17.10 -7.99 12.26
CA LEU A 109 16.44 -7.75 10.98
C LEU A 109 16.07 -6.27 10.79
N ILE A 110 15.55 -5.60 11.82
CA ILE A 110 15.24 -4.16 11.79
C ILE A 110 16.50 -3.35 11.51
N SER A 111 17.63 -3.69 12.12
CA SER A 111 18.91 -3.03 11.87
C SER A 111 19.38 -3.15 10.41
N HIS A 112 19.04 -4.27 9.76
CA HIS A 112 19.26 -4.50 8.33
C HIS A 112 18.18 -3.90 7.42
N GLY A 113 17.22 -3.16 7.98
CA GLY A 113 16.20 -2.43 7.24
C GLY A 113 14.87 -3.17 7.10
N LEU A 114 14.56 -4.16 7.95
CA LEU A 114 13.23 -4.78 8.00
C LEU A 114 12.16 -3.73 8.28
N LYS A 115 11.13 -3.69 7.44
CA LYS A 115 9.96 -2.84 7.63
C LYS A 115 8.68 -3.53 7.20
N GLY A 116 7.59 -3.11 7.81
CA GLY A 116 6.23 -3.51 7.41
C GLY A 116 5.59 -2.53 6.44
N LYS A 117 4.83 -3.06 5.49
CA LYS A 117 3.91 -2.29 4.66
C LYS A 117 2.55 -2.96 4.59
N LEU A 118 1.51 -2.18 4.33
CA LEU A 118 0.22 -2.72 3.91
C LEU A 118 0.30 -3.12 2.45
N GLN A 119 -0.14 -4.34 2.16
CA GLN A 119 -0.22 -4.85 0.80
C GLN A 119 -1.61 -5.41 0.52
N SER A 120 -2.12 -5.14 -0.67
CA SER A 120 -3.39 -5.72 -1.13
C SER A 120 -3.22 -7.21 -1.36
N GLN A 121 -3.94 -8.03 -0.59
CA GLN A 121 -4.05 -9.47 -0.83
C GLN A 121 -5.00 -9.76 -1.98
N ASN A 122 -6.11 -9.04 -2.03
CA ASN A 122 -7.12 -9.19 -3.07
C ASN A 122 -7.66 -7.82 -3.49
N VAL A 123 -7.26 -7.41 -4.70
CA VAL A 123 -7.64 -6.12 -5.28
C VAL A 123 -9.16 -6.02 -5.50
N LEU A 124 -9.86 -7.14 -5.68
CA LEU A 124 -11.30 -7.17 -5.92
C LEU A 124 -12.11 -6.90 -4.65
N THR A 125 -11.69 -7.47 -3.52
CA THR A 125 -12.38 -7.32 -2.23
C THR A 125 -11.83 -6.16 -1.40
N GLY A 126 -10.68 -5.60 -1.79
CA GLY A 126 -9.97 -4.57 -1.03
C GLY A 126 -9.35 -5.08 0.27
N GLN A 127 -9.15 -6.40 0.40
CA GLN A 127 -8.55 -7.00 1.60
C GLN A 127 -7.04 -6.75 1.62
N MET A 128 -6.54 -6.28 2.76
CA MET A 128 -5.13 -5.97 3.01
C MET A 128 -4.49 -6.98 3.97
N THR A 129 -3.19 -7.18 3.78
CA THR A 129 -2.29 -7.94 4.65
C THR A 129 -1.08 -7.09 5.00
N ILE A 130 -0.30 -7.52 5.99
CA ILE A 130 0.98 -6.89 6.29
C ILE A 130 2.07 -7.70 5.60
N GLU A 131 2.95 -7.03 4.88
CA GLU A 131 4.16 -7.61 4.31
C GLU A 131 5.38 -7.00 5.00
N LEU A 132 6.26 -7.87 5.49
CA LEU A 132 7.57 -7.53 6.03
C LEU A 132 8.63 -7.83 4.98
N ASP A 133 9.44 -6.83 4.65
CA ASP A 133 10.57 -6.95 3.73
C ASP A 133 11.65 -5.91 4.07
N PHE A 134 12.78 -5.92 3.36
CA PHE A 134 13.89 -5.01 3.60
C PHE A 134 13.79 -3.76 2.73
N TYR A 135 13.72 -2.61 3.40
CA TYR A 135 13.62 -1.28 2.80
C TYR A 135 14.72 -0.35 3.32
N PRO A 136 16.00 -0.61 2.97
CA PRO A 136 17.15 0.13 3.53
C PRO A 136 17.18 1.61 3.13
N ARG A 137 16.48 2.01 2.06
CA ARG A 137 16.43 3.40 1.58
C ARG A 137 15.49 4.30 2.38
N TYR A 138 14.54 3.72 3.10
CA TYR A 138 13.62 4.50 3.92
C TYR A 138 14.26 4.69 5.31
N PRO A 139 14.16 5.85 5.96
CA PRO A 139 14.57 5.99 7.36
C PRO A 139 13.63 5.21 8.28
N ALA A 140 14.14 4.61 9.36
CA ALA A 140 13.31 4.03 10.40
C ALA A 140 12.81 5.15 11.32
N HIS A 141 11.50 5.32 11.42
CA HIS A 141 10.89 6.23 12.39
C HIS A 141 10.18 5.38 13.43
N LEU A 142 10.71 5.40 14.67
CA LEU A 142 10.17 4.64 15.79
C LEU A 142 9.24 5.54 16.60
N LEU A 143 8.02 5.09 16.85
CA LEU A 143 6.95 5.79 17.53
C LEU A 143 6.56 5.15 18.88
N ALA A 144 7.02 3.93 19.17
CA ALA A 144 6.67 3.20 20.38
C ALA A 144 7.00 3.99 21.66
N GLU A 145 8.22 4.54 21.75
CA GLU A 145 8.65 5.36 22.91
C GLU A 145 7.78 6.61 23.07
N LYS A 146 7.44 7.30 21.97
CA LYS A 146 6.56 8.49 21.98
C LYS A 146 5.19 8.19 22.58
N TYR A 147 4.68 6.97 22.41
CA TYR A 147 3.36 6.56 22.90
C TYR A 147 3.42 5.68 24.16
N GLY A 148 4.59 5.53 24.80
CA GLY A 148 4.75 4.73 26.01
C GLY A 148 4.46 3.24 25.82
N ILE A 149 4.79 2.70 24.64
CA ILE A 149 4.61 1.30 24.28
C ILE A 149 5.97 0.59 24.41
N ASP A 150 6.03 -0.44 25.26
CA ASP A 150 7.25 -1.22 25.53
C ASP A 150 7.41 -2.44 24.59
N ASP A 151 6.45 -2.67 23.69
CA ASP A 151 6.51 -3.71 22.67
C ASP A 151 7.57 -3.40 21.60
N ILE A 152 8.12 -4.45 20.98
CA ILE A 152 9.06 -4.29 19.86
C ILE A 152 8.33 -3.59 18.71
N GLU A 153 8.89 -2.50 18.23
CA GLU A 153 8.36 -1.81 17.06
C GLU A 153 9.04 -2.28 15.78
N ILE A 154 8.25 -2.73 14.80
CA ILE A 154 8.74 -2.91 13.43
C ILE A 154 8.41 -1.62 12.67
N PRO A 155 9.41 -0.89 12.16
CA PRO A 155 9.18 0.34 11.40
C PRO A 155 8.27 0.07 10.20
N THR A 156 7.47 1.05 9.82
CA THR A 156 6.61 0.95 8.64
C THR A 156 7.14 1.79 7.49
N VAL A 157 6.75 1.42 6.28
CA VAL A 157 6.82 2.30 5.12
C VAL A 157 5.42 2.78 4.74
N PRO A 158 5.29 4.01 4.21
CA PRO A 158 4.03 4.48 3.66
C PRO A 158 3.51 3.53 2.58
N SER A 159 2.20 3.36 2.51
CA SER A 159 1.59 2.64 1.38
C SER A 159 1.77 3.42 0.07
N MET A 160 1.77 2.74 -1.08
CA MET A 160 1.83 3.42 -2.39
C MET A 160 0.71 4.46 -2.56
N PHE A 161 -0.50 4.19 -2.05
CA PHE A 161 -1.60 5.15 -2.12
C PHE A 161 -1.32 6.41 -1.29
N GLN A 162 -0.72 6.24 -0.11
CA GLN A 162 -0.29 7.36 0.73
C GLN A 162 0.84 8.15 0.07
N GLU A 163 1.82 7.47 -0.53
CA GLU A 163 2.90 8.10 -1.29
C GLU A 163 2.36 8.89 -2.49
N ILE A 164 1.46 8.31 -3.28
CA ILE A 164 0.80 8.99 -4.41
C ILE A 164 -0.01 10.18 -3.91
N SER A 165 -0.79 10.05 -2.85
CA SER A 165 -1.60 11.15 -2.30
C SER A 165 -0.72 12.29 -1.76
N GLN A 166 0.37 11.95 -1.07
CA GLN A 166 1.35 12.92 -0.55
C GLN A 166 2.17 13.58 -1.67
N ASN A 167 2.43 12.89 -2.77
CA ASN A 167 3.20 13.40 -3.90
C ASN A 167 2.33 14.15 -4.93
N LEU A 168 1.05 13.76 -5.13
CA LEU A 168 0.08 14.48 -5.96
C LEU A 168 -0.18 15.89 -5.44
N GLY A 169 -0.27 16.05 -4.11
CA GLY A 169 -0.36 17.37 -3.48
C GLY A 169 0.90 18.23 -3.64
N LYS A 170 2.00 17.67 -4.15
CA LYS A 170 3.28 18.35 -4.36
C LYS A 170 3.62 18.58 -5.83
N ILE A 171 2.76 18.23 -6.78
CA ILE A 171 2.98 18.58 -8.19
C ILE A 171 2.59 20.06 -8.37
N PRO A 172 3.54 20.97 -8.61
CA PRO A 172 3.21 22.36 -8.91
C PRO A 172 2.54 22.41 -10.29
N LEU A 173 1.21 22.45 -10.30
CA LEU A 173 0.42 22.63 -11.53
C LEU A 173 0.82 23.94 -12.26
N SER A 174 1.34 24.92 -11.51
CA SER A 174 1.94 26.15 -12.03
C SER A 174 3.13 25.91 -12.97
N ASP A 175 3.97 24.92 -12.67
CA ASP A 175 5.17 24.66 -13.44
C ASP A 175 4.81 23.93 -14.74
N ILE A 176 3.79 23.07 -14.69
CA ILE A 176 3.22 22.43 -15.89
C ILE A 176 2.63 23.48 -16.82
N SER A 177 1.84 24.43 -16.29
CA SER A 177 1.28 25.53 -17.08
C SER A 177 2.37 26.41 -17.71
N THR A 178 3.40 26.74 -16.94
CA THR A 178 4.51 27.59 -17.41
C THR A 178 5.34 26.87 -18.47
N ASN A 179 5.63 25.59 -18.29
CA ASN A 179 6.35 24.77 -19.27
C ASN A 179 5.52 24.51 -20.54
N ILE A 180 4.20 24.32 -20.43
CA ILE A 180 3.29 24.21 -21.58
C ILE A 180 3.27 25.53 -22.36
N ASN A 181 3.18 26.67 -21.69
CA ASN A 181 3.25 27.97 -22.34
C ASN A 181 4.59 28.18 -23.05
N GLY A 182 5.71 27.79 -22.43
CA GLY A 182 7.04 27.82 -23.05
C GLY A 182 7.12 26.96 -24.32
N VAL A 183 6.66 25.71 -24.26
CA VAL A 183 6.64 24.81 -25.42
C VAL A 183 5.71 25.33 -26.52
N LEU A 184 4.53 25.85 -26.18
CA LEU A 184 3.59 26.42 -27.15
C LEU A 184 4.15 27.68 -27.81
N GLN A 185 4.86 28.52 -27.05
CA GLN A 185 5.49 29.74 -27.56
C GLN A 185 6.67 29.41 -28.48
N GLN A 186 7.47 28.42 -28.10
CA GLN A 186 8.59 27.94 -28.91
C GLN A 186 8.11 27.25 -30.19
N LEU A 187 7.02 26.47 -30.12
CA LEU A 187 6.34 25.95 -31.31
C LEU A 187 5.81 27.08 -32.21
N HIS A 188 5.30 28.17 -31.65
CA HIS A 188 4.83 29.32 -32.42
C HIS A 188 5.99 30.04 -33.15
N GLU A 189 7.15 30.15 -32.50
CA GLU A 189 8.36 30.75 -33.06
C GLU A 189 9.01 29.87 -34.13
N ASP A 190 9.00 28.55 -33.95
CA ASP A 190 9.59 27.58 -34.89
C ASP A 190 8.63 27.20 -36.03
N MET A 191 7.33 27.48 -35.90
CA MET A 191 6.31 27.16 -36.92
C MET A 191 6.65 27.73 -38.32
N PRO A 192 7.10 28.98 -38.49
CA PRO A 192 7.50 29.50 -39.79
C PRO A 192 8.73 28.80 -40.39
N ALA A 193 9.64 28.26 -39.57
CA ALA A 193 10.79 27.50 -40.02
C ALA A 193 10.39 26.06 -40.40
N LEU A 194 9.55 25.43 -39.59
CA LEU A 194 8.92 24.13 -39.88
C LEU A 194 8.07 24.18 -41.16
N MET A 195 7.33 25.27 -41.40
CA MET A 195 6.55 25.46 -42.63
C MET A 195 7.44 25.65 -43.87
N ARG A 196 8.57 26.34 -43.74
CA ARG A 196 9.58 26.48 -44.80
C ARG A 196 10.28 25.15 -45.11
N GLN A 197 10.60 24.39 -44.08
CA GLN A 197 11.22 23.07 -44.23
C GLN A 197 10.22 22.03 -44.76
N SER A 198 8.95 22.12 -44.37
CA SER A 198 7.84 21.34 -44.91
C SER A 198 7.61 21.64 -46.40
N THR A 199 7.59 22.90 -46.81
CA THR A 199 7.48 23.25 -48.24
C THR A 199 8.68 22.75 -49.05
N ALA A 200 9.90 22.83 -48.50
CA ALA A 200 11.09 22.26 -49.14
C ALA A 200 11.05 20.72 -49.23
N ALA A 201 10.56 20.05 -48.19
CA ALA A 201 10.36 18.60 -48.16
C ALA A 201 9.27 18.16 -49.15
N VAL A 202 8.12 18.84 -49.18
CA VAL A 202 7.03 18.60 -50.15
C VAL A 202 7.50 18.82 -51.58
N THR A 203 8.32 19.85 -51.83
CA THR A 203 8.89 20.10 -53.16
C THR A 203 9.88 19.00 -53.56
N SER A 204 10.66 18.48 -52.60
CA SER A 204 11.61 17.38 -52.84
C SER A 204 10.90 16.04 -53.03
N ILE A 205 9.80 15.81 -52.31
CA ILE A 205 8.91 14.65 -52.47
C ILE A 205 8.20 14.70 -53.82
N ASN A 206 7.70 15.86 -54.26
CA ASN A 206 7.09 16.01 -55.58
C ASN A 206 8.10 15.73 -56.71
N ARG A 207 9.35 16.20 -56.56
CA ARG A 207 10.42 15.85 -57.52
C ARG A 207 10.77 14.37 -57.50
N LEU A 208 10.76 13.73 -56.33
CA LEU A 208 10.93 12.29 -56.21
C LEU A 208 9.76 11.53 -56.86
N ALA A 209 8.53 11.96 -56.63
CA ALA A 209 7.31 11.36 -57.18
C ALA A 209 7.24 11.50 -58.71
N ASP A 210 7.67 12.64 -59.25
CA ASP A 210 7.80 12.86 -60.69
C ASP A 210 8.91 11.98 -61.31
N SER A 211 9.95 11.67 -60.54
CA SER A 211 11.04 10.77 -60.97
C SER A 211 10.76 9.28 -60.74
N ILE A 212 9.76 8.94 -59.91
CA ILE A 212 9.36 7.59 -59.53
C ILE A 212 7.89 7.41 -59.91
N ALA A 213 7.58 7.50 -61.21
CA ALA A 213 6.35 6.92 -61.73
C ALA A 213 6.48 5.39 -61.72
N GLY A 214 6.28 4.78 -60.55
CA GLY A 214 6.27 3.33 -60.33
C GLY A 214 5.49 3.01 -59.04
N PRO A 215 4.59 2.01 -59.05
CA PRO A 215 3.61 1.83 -57.99
C PRO A 215 4.24 1.25 -56.73
N GLY A 216 4.39 2.08 -55.70
CA GLY A 216 4.61 1.61 -54.34
C GLY A 216 5.40 2.58 -53.48
N THR A 217 4.74 3.56 -52.84
CA THR A 217 5.18 4.18 -51.58
C THR A 217 4.01 4.91 -50.92
N THR A 218 4.02 4.96 -49.57
CA THR A 218 3.10 5.66 -48.68
C THR A 218 2.65 7.01 -49.24
N THR A 219 1.34 7.20 -49.38
CA THR A 219 0.77 8.33 -50.13
C THR A 219 0.54 9.55 -49.23
N LEU A 220 0.37 10.74 -49.82
CA LEU A 220 -0.11 11.96 -49.15
C LEU A 220 -1.38 11.75 -48.30
N ALA A 221 -2.17 10.72 -48.62
CA ALA A 221 -3.36 10.35 -47.87
C ALA A 221 -3.03 9.79 -46.47
N ASP A 222 -1.95 9.03 -46.33
CA ASP A 222 -1.53 8.42 -45.06
C ASP A 222 -0.95 9.47 -44.11
N PHE A 223 -0.21 10.45 -44.64
CA PHE A 223 0.30 11.58 -43.86
C PHE A 223 -0.83 12.50 -43.36
N ASN A 224 -1.80 12.83 -44.23
CA ASN A 224 -2.99 13.59 -43.84
C ASN A 224 -3.86 12.85 -42.83
N LYS A 225 -3.82 11.51 -42.81
CA LYS A 225 -4.49 10.71 -41.79
C LYS A 225 -3.77 10.82 -40.45
N MET A 226 -2.44 10.71 -40.44
CA MET A 226 -1.63 10.85 -39.23
C MET A 226 -1.78 12.24 -38.58
N ILE A 227 -1.76 13.32 -39.35
CA ILE A 227 -1.98 14.68 -38.81
C ILE A 227 -3.36 14.82 -38.18
N ARG A 228 -4.39 14.23 -38.79
CA ARG A 228 -5.75 14.25 -38.21
C ARG A 228 -5.82 13.44 -36.93
N ASP A 229 -5.26 12.24 -36.91
CA ASP A 229 -5.26 11.38 -35.72
C ASP A 229 -4.51 12.04 -34.54
N VAL A 230 -3.40 12.74 -34.82
CA VAL A 230 -2.67 13.54 -33.82
C VAL A 230 -3.48 14.75 -33.34
N SER A 231 -4.16 15.45 -34.24
CA SER A 231 -5.04 16.59 -33.88
C SER A 231 -6.23 16.15 -33.03
N ASP A 232 -6.80 15.00 -33.32
CA ASP A 232 -7.94 14.44 -32.59
C ASP A 232 -7.51 13.94 -31.20
N ALA A 233 -6.31 13.34 -31.09
CA ALA A 233 -5.70 12.98 -29.81
C ALA A 233 -5.40 14.22 -28.94
N ALA A 234 -4.81 15.26 -29.52
CA ALA A 234 -4.54 16.52 -28.81
C ALA A 234 -5.83 17.17 -28.29
N ARG A 235 -6.91 17.14 -29.08
CA ARG A 235 -8.24 17.62 -28.65
C ARG A 235 -8.87 16.74 -27.58
N ALA A 236 -8.64 15.44 -27.58
CA ALA A 236 -9.08 14.55 -26.50
C ALA A 236 -8.35 14.86 -25.18
N VAL A 237 -7.05 15.13 -25.24
CA VAL A 237 -6.24 15.55 -24.09
C VAL A 237 -6.68 16.92 -23.56
N SER A 238 -6.91 17.91 -24.44
CA SER A 238 -7.42 19.23 -24.04
C SER A 238 -8.79 19.14 -23.36
N ARG A 239 -9.71 18.32 -23.89
CA ARG A 239 -11.02 18.11 -23.26
C ARG A 239 -10.91 17.44 -21.90
N LEU A 240 -9.95 16.53 -21.72
CA LEU A 240 -9.67 15.95 -20.41
C LEU A 240 -9.10 17.00 -19.46
N SER A 241 -8.20 17.86 -19.93
CA SER A 241 -7.66 18.98 -19.15
C SER A 241 -8.77 19.93 -18.71
N ASP A 242 -9.63 20.38 -19.62
CA ASP A 242 -10.76 21.27 -19.31
C ASP A 242 -11.75 20.60 -18.34
N TYR A 243 -11.95 19.29 -18.46
CA TYR A 243 -12.82 18.52 -17.56
C TYR A 243 -12.22 18.42 -16.16
N LEU A 244 -10.91 18.17 -16.04
CA LEU A 244 -10.20 18.12 -14.78
C LEU A 244 -10.10 19.49 -14.10
N GLU A 245 -9.98 20.57 -14.88
CA GLU A 245 -9.97 21.94 -14.38
C GLU A 245 -11.33 22.36 -13.83
N ARG A 246 -12.43 21.89 -14.43
CA ARG A 246 -13.80 22.15 -13.97
C ARG A 246 -14.26 21.22 -12.86
N HIS A 247 -13.67 20.02 -12.75
CA HIS A 247 -14.04 18.99 -11.77
C HIS A 247 -12.79 18.39 -11.09
N PRO A 248 -12.10 19.14 -10.21
CA PRO A 248 -10.92 18.65 -9.49
C PRO A 248 -11.21 17.40 -8.64
N GLU A 249 -12.46 17.19 -8.23
CA GLU A 249 -12.93 16.02 -7.50
C GLU A 249 -12.92 14.69 -8.30
N ALA A 250 -12.84 14.76 -9.65
CA ALA A 250 -12.81 13.56 -10.50
C ALA A 250 -11.51 12.75 -10.37
N LEU A 251 -10.40 13.39 -9.96
CA LEU A 251 -9.12 12.73 -9.69
C LEU A 251 -9.16 11.83 -8.44
N LEU A 252 -10.05 12.13 -7.49
CA LEU A 252 -10.12 11.44 -6.20
C LEU A 252 -11.18 10.34 -6.14
N LYS A 253 -12.25 10.44 -6.94
CA LYS A 253 -13.35 9.45 -6.93
C LYS A 253 -13.19 8.33 -7.94
N GLY A 254 -12.32 8.49 -8.94
CA GLY A 254 -12.36 7.64 -10.13
C GLY A 254 -13.68 7.81 -10.87
N LYS A 255 -13.72 7.47 -12.15
CA LYS A 255 -14.94 7.55 -12.95
C LYS A 255 -15.98 6.57 -12.39
N GLY A 256 -16.86 7.05 -11.51
CA GLY A 256 -17.99 6.30 -10.98
C GLY A 256 -18.96 5.99 -12.11
N GLY A 257 -18.92 4.74 -12.58
CA GLY A 257 -20.01 4.18 -13.37
C GLY A 257 -21.23 4.02 -12.47
N TYR A 258 -22.32 4.67 -12.86
CA TYR A 258 -23.67 4.16 -12.62
C TYR A 258 -24.01 3.20 -13.77
#